data_AF-L5M201-F1
#
_entry.id   AF-L5M201-F1
#
_cell.length_a   1.000
_cell.length_b   1.000
_cell.length_c   1.000
_cell.angle_alpha   90.00
_cell.angle_beta   90.00
_cell.angle_gamma   90.00
#
_symmetry.space_group_name_H-M   'P 1'
#
loop_
_entity.id
_entity.type
_entity.pdbx_description
1 polymer ?
#
loop_
_entity_poly.entity_id
_entity_poly.type
_entity_poly.pdbx_seq_one_letter_code
_entity_poly.pdbx_strand_id
1 'polypeptide(L)'
;MFLRLYLLGRVMLLHSKIFTDASSRSIGALNKITFNTRFVMKTLMTICPGTVLLVFSISSWIIAAWTVRVCERYHDKQEVTSNFLGAMWLISITFLSIGYGDMVPHTYCGKGVCLLTGIMGAGCTALVVAVVARKLELTKAEKHVHNFMMDTQLTKRVKNAAANVLRETWLIYKHTRLVKKPDYARVRKHQRKFLQAIHQLRSVKIEQGKLNDQANTLAELAKTQNAMYDLMSELHAQHEDLEARLAALESRLDALGTSLQALPSLITQAIHPLPPPLPPQPGAPDQAAQSSPCRWPPVAPSDCG
;
A
#
# COMPACT_ATOMS: atom_id res chain seq x y z
N MET A 1 -30.08 6.39 32.58
CA MET A 1 -30.12 5.03 32.00
C MET A 1 -29.46 4.96 30.62
N PHE A 2 -29.72 5.89 29.70
CA PHE A 2 -29.11 5.91 28.36
C PHE A 2 -27.58 6.02 28.31
N LEU A 3 -26.94 6.71 29.27
CA LEU A 3 -25.48 6.70 29.34
C LEU A 3 -24.90 5.28 29.49
N ARG A 4 -25.68 4.29 29.96
CA ARG A 4 -25.21 2.89 30.07
C ARG A 4 -25.02 2.18 28.72
N LEU A 5 -25.42 2.77 27.58
CA LEU A 5 -25.17 2.21 26.24
C LEU A 5 -23.68 1.95 25.96
N TYR A 6 -22.74 2.64 26.64
CA TYR A 6 -21.31 2.34 26.52
C TYR A 6 -20.98 0.88 26.94
N LEU A 7 -21.80 0.28 27.82
CA LEU A 7 -21.62 -1.11 28.26
C LEU A 7 -21.86 -2.09 27.12
N LEU A 8 -22.73 -1.76 26.16
CA LEU A 8 -22.98 -2.60 24.98
C LEU A 8 -21.71 -2.71 24.12
N GLY A 9 -21.01 -1.58 23.91
CA GLY A 9 -19.72 -1.57 23.22
C GLY A 9 -18.63 -2.36 23.98
N ARG A 10 -18.67 -2.34 25.31
CA ARG A 10 -17.77 -3.14 26.16
C ARG A 10 -18.06 -4.65 26.07
N VAL A 11 -19.33 -5.04 26.07
CA VAL A 11 -19.76 -6.45 25.92
C VAL A 11 -19.42 -6.97 24.52
N MET A 12 -19.63 -6.17 23.47
CA MET A 12 -19.26 -6.53 22.11
C MET A 12 -17.75 -6.77 21.96
N LEU A 13 -16.93 -5.97 22.64
CA LEU A 13 -15.47 -6.13 22.68
C LEU A 13 -15.06 -7.41 23.41
N LEU A 14 -15.73 -7.73 24.53
CA LEU A 14 -15.41 -8.89 25.35
C LEU A 14 -15.85 -10.23 24.72
N HIS A 15 -16.96 -10.24 23.98
CA HIS A 15 -17.53 -11.47 23.41
C HIS A 15 -17.05 -11.75 21.97
N SER A 16 -16.43 -10.78 21.29
CA SER A 16 -15.91 -11.00 19.95
C SER A 16 -14.64 -11.86 20.01
N LYS A 17 -14.76 -13.10 19.54
CA LYS A 17 -13.66 -14.07 19.42
C LYS A 17 -12.48 -13.52 18.60
N ILE A 18 -12.73 -12.61 17.66
CA ILE A 18 -11.71 -11.99 16.80
C ILE A 18 -10.73 -11.09 17.58
N PHE A 19 -11.18 -10.43 18.65
CA PHE A 19 -10.34 -9.51 19.45
C PHE A 19 -9.83 -10.11 20.76
N THR A 20 -10.37 -11.27 21.15
CA THR A 20 -9.97 -12.00 22.36
C THR A 20 -9.01 -13.13 22.08
N ASP A 21 -8.78 -13.47 20.80
CA ASP A 21 -7.86 -14.53 20.41
C ASP A 21 -6.40 -14.20 20.77
N ALA A 22 -5.65 -15.21 21.20
CA ALA A 22 -4.27 -15.08 21.66
C ALA A 22 -3.34 -14.58 20.54
N SER A 23 -3.61 -14.99 19.29
CA SER A 23 -2.88 -14.55 18.10
C SER A 23 -3.01 -13.04 17.88
N SER A 24 -4.24 -12.53 17.92
CA SER A 24 -4.51 -11.11 17.73
C SER A 24 -3.85 -10.25 18.83
N ARG A 25 -3.91 -10.71 20.09
CA ARG A 25 -3.28 -10.02 21.23
C ARG A 25 -1.76 -9.99 21.14
N SER A 26 -1.14 -11.08 20.69
CA SER A 26 0.31 -11.13 20.45
C SER A 26 0.74 -10.12 19.39
N ILE A 27 0.04 -10.09 18.25
CA ILE A 27 0.30 -9.12 17.16
C ILE A 27 0.07 -7.67 17.63
N GLY A 28 -0.96 -7.43 18.43
CA GLY A 28 -1.23 -6.12 19.02
C GLY A 28 -0.14 -5.65 19.96
N ALA A 29 0.39 -6.53 20.81
CA ALA A 29 1.51 -6.23 21.70
C ALA A 29 2.80 -5.90 20.95
N LEU A 30 3.11 -6.65 19.89
CA LEU A 30 4.26 -6.38 19.01
C LEU A 30 4.19 -5.01 18.35
N ASN A 31 2.98 -4.57 17.96
CA ASN A 31 2.76 -3.26 17.35
C ASN A 31 2.50 -2.14 18.38
N LYS A 32 2.58 -2.42 19.69
CA LYS A 32 2.20 -1.48 20.78
C LYS A 32 0.78 -0.90 20.63
N ILE A 33 -0.13 -1.65 20.02
CA ILE A 33 -1.52 -1.23 19.83
C ILE A 33 -2.34 -1.74 21.02
N THR A 34 -2.99 -0.81 21.72
CA THR A 34 -3.95 -1.15 22.78
C THR A 34 -5.33 -1.42 22.16
N PHE A 35 -5.95 -2.54 22.55
CA PHE A 35 -7.30 -2.92 22.11
C PHE A 35 -8.36 -2.02 22.75
N ASN A 36 -8.50 -0.79 22.22
CA ASN A 36 -9.48 0.19 22.65
C ASN A 36 -10.82 0.04 21.91
N THR A 37 -11.91 0.54 22.52
CA THR A 37 -13.24 0.59 21.90
C THR A 37 -13.26 1.37 20.57
N ARG A 38 -12.43 2.42 20.45
CA ARG A 38 -12.24 3.18 19.20
C ARG A 38 -11.62 2.33 18.09
N PHE A 39 -10.67 1.47 18.43
CA PHE A 39 -10.04 0.56 17.46
C PHE A 39 -11.07 -0.47 16.98
N VAL A 40 -11.81 -1.08 17.91
CA VAL A 40 -12.87 -2.05 17.59
C VAL A 40 -13.96 -1.43 16.71
N MET A 41 -14.41 -0.21 17.01
CA MET A 41 -15.41 0.48 16.20
C MET A 41 -14.91 0.76 14.78
N LYS A 42 -13.64 1.18 14.64
CA LYS A 42 -13.00 1.34 13.32
C LYS A 42 -12.95 0.00 12.57
N THR A 43 -12.50 -1.07 13.21
CA THR A 43 -12.40 -2.40 12.60
C THR A 43 -13.77 -2.92 12.16
N LEU A 44 -14.81 -2.74 12.98
CA LEU A 44 -16.16 -3.19 12.65
C LEU A 44 -16.74 -2.41 11.43
N MET A 45 -16.50 -1.09 11.39
CA MET A 45 -16.84 -0.23 10.25
C MET A 45 -16.05 -0.61 8.97
N THR A 46 -14.88 -1.25 9.08
CA THR A 46 -14.13 -1.73 7.92
C THR A 46 -14.64 -3.07 7.39
N ILE A 47 -14.96 -4.02 8.28
CA ILE A 47 -15.35 -5.40 7.88
C ILE A 47 -16.76 -5.42 7.29
N CYS A 48 -17.76 -4.98 8.05
CA CYS A 48 -19.18 -5.01 7.65
C CYS A 48 -19.86 -3.66 7.88
N PRO A 49 -19.45 -2.58 7.20
CA PRO A 49 -19.96 -1.23 7.44
C PRO A 49 -21.50 -1.14 7.35
N GLY A 50 -22.10 -1.81 6.36
CA GLY A 50 -23.55 -1.76 6.13
C GLY A 50 -24.36 -2.33 7.28
N THR A 51 -23.99 -3.53 7.77
CA THR A 51 -24.67 -4.17 8.90
C THR A 51 -24.56 -3.33 10.17
N VAL A 52 -23.37 -2.75 10.42
CA VAL A 52 -23.14 -1.90 11.61
C VAL A 52 -23.97 -0.63 11.55
N LEU A 53 -23.96 0.06 10.42
CA LEU A 53 -24.75 1.28 10.22
C LEU A 53 -26.25 0.98 10.35
N LEU A 54 -26.73 -0.13 9.76
CA LEU A 54 -28.13 -0.53 9.84
C LEU A 54 -28.56 -0.81 11.29
N VAL A 55 -27.79 -1.60 12.04
CA VAL A 55 -28.09 -1.89 13.45
C VAL A 55 -28.03 -0.62 14.30
N PHE A 56 -27.06 0.26 14.05
CA PHE A 56 -26.95 1.56 14.73
C PHE A 56 -28.16 2.45 14.44
N SER A 57 -28.56 2.59 13.16
CA SER A 57 -29.72 3.38 12.76
C SER A 57 -31.00 2.87 13.41
N ILE A 58 -31.32 1.58 13.29
CA ILE A 58 -32.54 1.00 13.87
C ILE A 58 -32.58 1.14 15.40
N SER A 59 -31.46 0.86 16.09
CA SER A 59 -31.40 1.02 17.54
C SER A 59 -31.56 2.48 17.96
N SER A 60 -30.93 3.41 17.24
CA SER A 60 -31.08 4.85 17.49
C SER A 60 -32.52 5.33 17.28
N TRP A 61 -33.23 4.79 16.27
CA TRP A 61 -34.64 5.12 16.01
C TRP A 61 -35.54 4.70 17.17
N ILE A 62 -35.38 3.47 17.66
CA ILE A 62 -36.18 2.94 18.78
C ILE A 62 -35.93 3.77 20.05
N ILE A 63 -34.67 4.10 20.34
CA ILE A 63 -34.30 4.90 21.52
C ILE A 63 -34.85 6.33 21.42
N ALA A 64 -34.68 6.98 20.27
CA ALA A 64 -35.16 8.34 20.06
C ALA A 64 -36.69 8.41 20.09
N ALA A 65 -37.38 7.44 19.50
CA ALA A 65 -38.84 7.37 19.50
C ALA A 65 -39.39 7.18 20.91
N TRP A 66 -38.78 6.30 21.71
CA TRP A 66 -39.14 6.15 23.12
C TRP A 66 -38.89 7.44 23.92
N THR A 67 -37.77 8.13 23.65
CA THR A 67 -37.43 9.38 24.36
C THR A 67 -38.39 10.51 24.02
N VAL A 68 -38.75 10.70 22.74
CA VAL A 68 -39.76 11.68 22.32
C VAL A 68 -41.11 11.36 22.94
N ARG A 69 -41.53 10.09 22.94
CA ARG A 69 -42.78 9.68 23.58
C ARG A 69 -42.80 10.07 25.06
N VAL A 70 -41.72 9.82 25.80
CA VAL A 70 -41.63 10.20 27.22
C VAL A 70 -41.71 11.70 27.41
N CYS A 71 -41.08 12.47 26.52
CA CYS A 71 -41.08 13.94 26.61
C CYS A 71 -42.41 14.59 26.22
N GLU A 72 -43.15 14.05 25.25
CA GLU A 72 -44.44 14.60 24.80
C GLU A 72 -45.65 14.01 25.55
N ARG A 73 -45.48 12.97 26.38
CA ARG A 73 -46.56 12.22 27.06
C ARG A 73 -47.56 13.09 27.82
N TYR A 74 -47.13 14.20 28.40
CA TYR A 74 -47.97 15.08 29.22
C TYR A 74 -48.54 16.28 28.47
N HIS A 75 -48.03 16.59 27.28
CA HIS A 75 -48.35 17.82 26.56
C HIS A 75 -49.26 17.59 25.35
N ASP A 76 -49.44 16.34 24.94
CA ASP A 76 -50.25 15.95 23.79
C ASP A 76 -51.72 15.75 24.18
N LYS A 77 -52.58 16.72 23.81
CA LYS A 77 -54.04 16.65 24.01
C LYS A 77 -54.74 15.73 22.99
N GLN A 78 -54.03 15.29 21.94
CA GLN A 78 -54.61 14.60 20.79
C GLN A 78 -54.11 13.15 20.63
N GLU A 79 -53.28 12.65 21.56
CA GLU A 79 -52.70 11.29 21.62
C GLU A 79 -51.91 10.81 20.38
N VAL A 80 -51.74 11.63 19.34
CA VAL A 80 -51.10 11.25 18.08
C VAL A 80 -49.59 11.00 18.26
N THR A 81 -48.89 11.88 18.99
CA THR A 81 -47.46 11.73 19.30
C THR A 81 -47.20 10.84 20.52
N SER A 82 -48.23 10.63 21.35
CA SER A 82 -48.20 9.68 22.47
C SER A 82 -48.11 8.23 21.99
N ASN A 83 -48.67 7.91 20.81
CA ASN A 83 -48.58 6.58 20.22
C ASN A 83 -47.15 6.23 19.75
N PHE A 84 -46.69 5.00 20.05
CA PHE A 84 -45.31 4.56 19.74
C PHE A 84 -45.04 4.59 18.22
N LEU A 85 -46.04 4.23 17.42
CA LEU A 85 -45.98 4.27 15.95
C LEU A 85 -45.85 5.71 15.42
N GLY A 86 -46.54 6.68 16.04
CA GLY A 86 -46.43 8.10 15.68
C GLY A 86 -45.05 8.67 16.02
N ALA A 87 -44.50 8.32 17.19
CA ALA A 87 -43.13 8.70 17.56
C ALA A 87 -42.07 8.05 16.66
N MET A 88 -42.26 6.77 16.28
CA MET A 88 -41.39 6.08 15.31
C MET A 88 -41.44 6.73 13.93
N TRP A 89 -42.62 7.13 13.46
CA TRP A 89 -42.82 7.87 12.22
C TRP A 89 -42.05 9.21 12.24
N LEU A 90 -42.31 10.04 13.26
CA LEU A 90 -41.66 11.34 13.45
C LEU A 90 -40.12 11.22 13.47
N ILE A 91 -39.58 10.26 14.21
CA ILE A 91 -38.13 10.04 14.29
C ILE A 91 -37.55 9.56 12.96
N SER A 92 -38.25 8.68 12.23
CA SER A 92 -37.78 8.17 10.94
C SER A 92 -37.69 9.30 9.90
N ILE A 93 -38.73 10.14 9.78
CA ILE A 93 -38.73 11.27 8.83
C ILE A 93 -37.72 12.36 9.22
N THR A 94 -37.46 12.53 10.52
CA THR A 94 -36.45 13.48 11.03
C THR A 94 -35.03 12.96 10.80
N PHE A 95 -34.79 11.66 11.01
CA PHE A 95 -33.49 11.03 10.78
C PHE A 95 -33.11 11.01 9.29
N LEU A 96 -34.08 10.82 8.40
CA LEU A 96 -33.87 10.92 6.95
C LEU A 96 -33.81 12.38 6.46
N SER A 97 -33.98 13.36 7.34
CA SER A 97 -34.03 14.79 7.01
C SER A 97 -35.10 15.15 5.97
N ILE A 98 -36.26 14.45 6.00
CA ILE A 98 -37.41 14.73 5.13
C ILE A 98 -38.29 15.83 5.73
N GLY A 99 -38.76 15.63 6.97
CA GLY A 99 -39.52 16.61 7.74
C GLY A 99 -40.81 17.10 7.08
N TYR A 100 -41.80 16.21 6.86
CA TYR A 100 -43.10 16.57 6.25
C TYR A 100 -43.89 17.64 7.02
N GLY A 101 -43.71 17.73 8.34
CA GLY A 101 -44.40 18.72 9.19
C GLY A 101 -45.84 18.35 9.58
N ASP A 102 -46.24 17.11 9.29
CA ASP A 102 -47.52 16.50 9.69
C ASP A 102 -47.58 16.21 11.21
N MET A 103 -46.43 15.92 11.82
CA MET A 103 -46.26 15.78 13.27
C MET A 103 -45.04 16.59 13.72
N VAL A 104 -45.16 17.35 14.82
CA VAL A 104 -44.07 18.21 15.33
C VAL A 104 -44.04 18.14 16.86
N PRO A 105 -42.87 18.03 17.51
CA PRO A 105 -42.78 18.07 18.96
C PRO A 105 -43.09 19.47 19.49
N HIS A 106 -43.94 19.56 20.51
CA HIS A 106 -44.29 20.84 21.11
C HIS A 106 -43.41 21.16 22.32
N THR A 107 -42.88 20.15 23.02
CA THR A 107 -42.01 20.34 24.19
C THR A 107 -40.58 20.71 23.80
N TYR A 108 -39.90 21.47 24.66
CA TYR A 108 -38.47 21.75 24.49
C TYR A 108 -37.61 20.48 24.50
N CYS A 109 -37.98 19.47 25.28
CA CYS A 109 -37.30 18.18 25.25
C CYS A 109 -37.45 17.49 23.89
N GLY A 110 -38.69 17.35 23.38
CA GLY A 110 -38.96 16.69 22.09
C GLY A 110 -38.25 17.38 20.93
N LYS A 111 -38.23 18.73 20.93
CA LYS A 111 -37.45 19.53 19.97
C LYS A 111 -35.95 19.24 20.05
N GLY A 112 -35.39 19.15 21.26
CA GLY A 112 -33.99 18.77 21.47
C GLY A 112 -33.66 17.38 20.94
N VAL A 113 -34.52 16.39 21.18
CA VAL A 113 -34.34 15.02 20.66
C VAL A 113 -34.41 14.99 19.14
N CYS A 114 -35.35 15.72 18.52
CA CYS A 114 -35.45 15.80 17.06
C CYS A 114 -34.21 16.46 16.44
N LEU A 115 -33.66 17.52 17.06
CA LEU A 115 -32.43 18.15 16.61
C LEU A 115 -31.23 17.20 16.68
N LEU A 116 -31.06 16.48 17.79
CA LEU A 116 -30.00 15.48 17.93
C LEU A 116 -30.16 14.33 16.93
N THR A 117 -31.40 13.89 16.70
CA THR A 117 -31.72 12.85 15.71
C THR A 117 -31.37 13.29 14.29
N GLY A 118 -31.65 14.55 13.93
CA GLY A 118 -31.26 15.12 12.63
C GLY A 118 -29.75 15.17 12.44
N ILE A 119 -28.99 15.62 13.45
CA ILE A 119 -27.51 15.62 13.41
C ILE A 119 -26.96 14.20 13.25
N MET A 120 -27.49 13.25 14.02
CA MET A 120 -27.10 11.85 13.92
C MET A 120 -27.44 11.24 12.55
N GLY A 121 -28.62 11.56 12.01
CA GLY A 121 -29.08 11.14 10.69
C GLY A 121 -28.16 11.64 9.58
N ALA A 122 -27.82 12.93 9.59
CA ALA A 122 -26.87 13.51 8.65
C ALA A 122 -25.49 12.83 8.72
N GLY A 123 -24.99 12.55 9.94
CA GLY A 123 -23.76 11.81 10.14
C GLY A 123 -23.80 10.38 9.59
N CYS A 124 -24.93 9.68 9.78
CA CYS A 124 -25.13 8.34 9.23
C CYS A 124 -25.17 8.35 7.70
N THR A 125 -25.89 9.29 7.10
CA THR A 125 -25.94 9.45 5.63
C THR A 125 -24.55 9.71 5.05
N ALA A 126 -23.76 10.58 5.68
CA ALA A 126 -22.37 10.84 5.25
C ALA A 126 -21.50 9.58 5.31
N LEU A 127 -21.64 8.76 6.37
CA LEU A 127 -20.94 7.49 6.50
C LEU A 127 -21.37 6.48 5.43
N VAL A 128 -22.68 6.39 5.13
CA VAL A 128 -23.19 5.52 4.06
C VAL A 128 -22.58 5.91 2.71
N VAL A 129 -22.56 7.20 2.36
CA VAL A 129 -21.93 7.68 1.13
C VAL A 129 -20.45 7.31 1.06
N ALA A 130 -19.70 7.51 2.15
CA ALA A 130 -18.29 7.14 2.22
C ALA A 130 -18.05 5.63 2.06
N VAL A 131 -18.95 4.79 2.61
CA VAL A 131 -18.89 3.33 2.47
C VAL A 131 -19.21 2.92 1.03
N VAL A 132 -20.25 3.49 0.43
CA VAL A 132 -20.65 3.21 -0.95
C VAL A 132 -19.51 3.58 -1.90
N ALA A 133 -18.89 4.75 -1.72
CA ALA A 133 -17.75 5.17 -2.53
C ALA A 133 -16.62 4.12 -2.51
N ARG A 134 -16.21 3.65 -1.31
CA ARG A 134 -15.17 2.61 -1.17
C ARG A 134 -15.57 1.26 -1.75
N LYS A 135 -16.86 0.90 -1.73
CA LYS A 135 -17.34 -0.37 -2.30
C LYS A 135 -17.50 -0.32 -3.82
N LEU A 136 -17.62 0.88 -4.39
CA LEU A 136 -17.65 1.10 -5.84
C LEU A 136 -16.24 1.24 -6.44
N GLU A 137 -15.22 1.43 -5.61
CA GLU A 137 -13.83 1.39 -6.07
C GLU A 137 -13.49 -0.02 -6.57
N LEU A 138 -13.14 -0.10 -7.86
CA LEU A 138 -12.68 -1.33 -8.49
C LEU A 138 -11.46 -1.89 -7.76
N THR A 139 -11.49 -3.19 -7.48
CA THR A 139 -10.34 -3.89 -6.92
C THR A 139 -9.15 -3.86 -7.90
N LYS A 140 -7.94 -4.12 -7.40
CA LYS A 140 -6.72 -4.17 -8.25
C LYS A 140 -6.88 -5.15 -9.42
N ALA A 141 -7.52 -6.31 -9.18
CA ALA A 141 -7.77 -7.31 -10.20
C ALA A 141 -8.80 -6.83 -11.24
N GLU A 142 -9.94 -6.30 -10.80
CA GLU A 142 -10.96 -5.75 -11.72
C GLU A 142 -10.41 -4.58 -12.53
N LYS A 143 -9.61 -3.70 -11.91
CA LYS A 143 -8.94 -2.60 -12.59
C LYS A 143 -7.95 -3.10 -13.64
N HIS A 144 -7.23 -4.19 -13.37
CA HIS A 144 -6.36 -4.82 -14.35
C HIS A 144 -7.15 -5.35 -15.56
N VAL A 145 -8.25 -6.07 -15.30
CA VAL A 145 -9.15 -6.56 -16.37
C VAL A 145 -9.76 -5.40 -17.15
N HIS A 146 -10.19 -4.33 -16.47
CA HIS A 146 -10.72 -3.12 -17.11
C HIS A 146 -9.68 -2.45 -18.01
N ASN A 147 -8.44 -2.30 -17.55
CA ASN A 147 -7.36 -1.72 -18.34
C ASN A 147 -7.04 -2.57 -19.57
N PHE A 148 -7.00 -3.90 -19.42
CA PHE A 148 -6.79 -4.82 -20.54
C PHE A 148 -7.93 -4.73 -21.57
N MET A 149 -9.18 -4.68 -21.11
CA MET A 149 -10.34 -4.50 -21.97
C MET A 149 -10.26 -3.17 -22.74
N MET A 150 -9.84 -2.09 -22.06
CA MET A 150 -9.69 -0.79 -22.69
C MET A 150 -8.59 -0.78 -23.75
N ASP A 151 -7.43 -1.35 -23.47
CA ASP A 151 -6.32 -1.44 -24.44
C ASP A 151 -6.70 -2.25 -25.67
N THR A 152 -7.40 -3.37 -25.47
CA THR A 152 -7.93 -4.20 -26.56
C THR A 152 -8.90 -3.40 -27.44
N GLN A 153 -9.78 -2.59 -26.84
CA GLN A 153 -10.71 -1.73 -27.58
C GLN A 153 -9.99 -0.61 -28.34
N LEU A 154 -9.04 0.09 -27.72
CA LEU A 154 -8.28 1.15 -28.39
C LEU A 154 -7.50 0.60 -29.57
N THR A 155 -6.83 -0.54 -29.40
CA THR A 155 -6.11 -1.22 -30.49
C THR A 155 -7.03 -1.52 -31.68
N LYS A 156 -8.27 -1.98 -31.44
CA LYS A 156 -9.28 -2.17 -32.49
C LYS A 156 -9.66 -0.85 -33.16
N ARG A 157 -9.87 0.22 -32.40
CA ARG A 157 -10.20 1.56 -32.94
C ARG A 157 -9.06 2.14 -33.77
N VAL A 158 -7.80 1.98 -33.37
CA VAL A 158 -6.62 2.38 -34.15
C VAL A 158 -6.60 1.66 -35.50
N LYS A 159 -6.77 0.34 -35.50
CA LYS A 159 -6.81 -0.46 -36.74
C LYS A 159 -7.93 0.00 -37.69
N ASN A 160 -9.13 0.23 -37.17
CA ASN A 160 -10.27 0.72 -37.96
C ASN A 160 -10.04 2.13 -38.51
N ALA A 161 -9.52 3.05 -37.69
CA ALA A 161 -9.22 4.41 -38.12
C ALA A 161 -8.11 4.42 -39.18
N ALA A 162 -7.05 3.64 -38.99
CA ALA A 162 -5.97 3.48 -39.98
C ALA A 162 -6.47 2.89 -41.31
N ALA A 163 -7.36 1.90 -41.26
CA ALA A 163 -7.99 1.35 -42.47
C ALA A 163 -8.83 2.41 -43.20
N ASN A 164 -9.56 3.26 -42.47
CA ASN A 164 -10.32 4.38 -43.06
C ASN A 164 -9.39 5.44 -43.69
N VAL A 165 -8.27 5.75 -43.04
CA VAL A 165 -7.25 6.65 -43.61
C VAL A 165 -6.75 6.10 -44.95
N LEU A 166 -6.31 4.84 -45.00
CA LEU A 166 -5.85 4.18 -46.22
C LEU A 166 -6.94 4.17 -47.32
N ARG A 167 -8.18 3.80 -46.95
CA ARG A 167 -9.33 3.77 -47.85
C ARG A 167 -9.59 5.14 -48.47
N GLU A 168 -9.66 6.19 -47.67
CA GLU A 168 -9.97 7.53 -48.17
C GLU A 168 -8.79 8.12 -48.95
N THR A 169 -7.53 7.85 -48.56
CA THR A 169 -6.34 8.21 -49.36
C THR A 169 -6.38 7.58 -50.75
N TRP A 170 -6.67 6.27 -50.83
CA TRP A 170 -6.81 5.57 -52.10
C TRP A 170 -7.96 6.15 -52.95
N LEU A 171 -9.12 6.41 -52.35
CA LEU A 171 -10.27 6.98 -53.06
C LEU A 171 -10.00 8.40 -53.55
N ILE A 172 -9.26 9.21 -52.81
CA ILE A 172 -8.79 10.53 -53.28
C ILE A 172 -7.89 10.35 -54.50
N TYR A 173 -6.87 9.49 -54.41
CA TYR A 173 -5.93 9.24 -55.50
C TYR A 173 -6.65 8.72 -56.76
N LYS A 174 -7.55 7.75 -56.61
CA LYS A 174 -8.37 7.20 -57.70
C LYS A 174 -9.14 8.30 -58.43
N HIS A 175 -9.88 9.14 -57.71
CA HIS A 175 -10.73 10.16 -58.33
C HIS A 175 -9.99 11.42 -58.80
N THR A 176 -8.72 11.60 -58.42
CA THR A 176 -7.89 12.72 -58.92
C THR A 176 -6.94 12.31 -60.05
N ARG A 177 -6.41 11.07 -60.05
CA ARG A 177 -5.34 10.65 -60.96
C ARG A 177 -5.71 9.53 -61.93
N LEU A 178 -6.68 8.67 -61.59
CA LEU A 178 -7.03 7.50 -62.42
C LEU A 178 -8.27 7.73 -63.32
N VAL A 179 -8.90 8.90 -63.28
CA VAL A 179 -10.10 9.21 -64.07
C VAL A 179 -9.80 10.31 -65.09
N LYS A 180 -10.22 10.13 -66.35
CA LYS A 180 -10.00 11.11 -67.45
C LYS A 180 -10.57 12.50 -67.17
N LYS A 181 -11.68 12.60 -66.42
CA LYS A 181 -12.29 13.87 -65.99
C LYS A 181 -12.56 13.83 -64.47
N PRO A 182 -11.86 14.62 -63.64
CA PRO A 182 -12.01 14.58 -62.19
C PRO A 182 -13.31 15.25 -61.72
N ASP A 183 -14.04 14.61 -60.81
CA ASP A 183 -15.21 15.17 -60.12
C ASP A 183 -14.79 15.80 -58.79
N TYR A 184 -14.66 17.13 -58.77
CA TYR A 184 -14.24 17.91 -57.60
C TYR A 184 -15.21 17.83 -56.42
N ALA A 185 -16.49 17.50 -56.62
CA ALA A 185 -17.44 17.34 -55.52
C ALA A 185 -17.19 16.03 -54.76
N ARG A 186 -16.95 14.93 -55.49
CA ARG A 186 -16.59 13.63 -54.90
C ARG A 186 -15.24 13.67 -54.21
N VAL A 187 -14.24 14.32 -54.81
CA VAL A 187 -12.92 14.48 -54.20
C VAL A 187 -13.01 15.25 -52.88
N ARG A 188 -13.75 16.37 -52.83
CA ARG A 188 -13.95 17.12 -51.58
C ARG A 188 -14.65 16.29 -50.49
N LYS A 189 -15.60 15.43 -50.85
CA LYS A 189 -16.26 14.51 -49.92
C LYS A 189 -15.26 13.52 -49.31
N HIS A 190 -14.40 12.90 -50.12
CA HIS A 190 -13.35 11.99 -49.64
C HIS A 190 -12.27 12.71 -48.84
N GLN A 191 -11.90 13.94 -49.21
CA GLN A 191 -10.96 14.76 -48.42
C GLN A 191 -11.48 15.07 -47.02
N ARG A 192 -12.78 15.41 -46.86
CA ARG A 192 -13.38 15.61 -45.53
C ARG A 192 -13.36 14.34 -44.70
N LYS A 193 -13.70 13.19 -45.29
CA LYS A 193 -13.65 11.88 -44.62
C LYS A 193 -12.24 11.47 -44.24
N PHE A 194 -11.26 11.72 -45.11
CA PHE A 194 -9.85 11.51 -44.83
C PHE A 194 -9.39 12.35 -43.64
N LEU A 195 -9.71 13.66 -43.62
CA LEU A 195 -9.35 14.53 -42.50
C LEU A 195 -10.01 14.05 -41.20
N GLN A 196 -11.28 13.64 -41.24
CA GLN A 196 -11.98 13.07 -40.09
C GLN A 196 -11.30 11.79 -39.60
N ALA A 197 -10.90 10.88 -40.50
CA ALA A 197 -10.20 9.65 -40.14
C ALA A 197 -8.81 9.92 -39.54
N ILE A 198 -8.07 10.91 -40.03
CA ILE A 198 -6.79 11.36 -39.46
C ILE A 198 -6.99 11.94 -38.05
N HIS A 199 -8.02 12.78 -37.87
CA HIS A 199 -8.34 13.33 -36.55
C HIS A 199 -8.72 12.23 -35.56
N GLN A 200 -9.55 11.26 -35.97
CA GLN A 200 -9.90 10.10 -35.15
C GLN A 200 -8.68 9.25 -34.81
N LEU A 201 -7.79 8.98 -35.77
CA LEU A 201 -6.58 8.21 -35.51
C LEU A 201 -5.67 8.92 -34.50
N ARG A 202 -5.49 10.24 -34.64
CA ARG A 202 -4.72 11.04 -33.68
C ARG A 202 -5.35 11.03 -32.29
N SER A 203 -6.67 11.22 -32.17
CA SER A 203 -7.34 11.24 -30.88
C SER A 203 -7.22 9.88 -30.16
N VAL A 204 -7.43 8.78 -30.89
CA VAL A 204 -7.29 7.43 -30.32
C VAL A 204 -5.84 7.14 -29.94
N LYS A 205 -4.85 7.58 -30.73
CA LYS A 205 -3.43 7.42 -30.40
C LYS A 205 -3.02 8.19 -29.13
N ILE A 206 -3.55 9.41 -28.95
CA ILE A 206 -3.33 10.19 -27.71
C ILE A 206 -3.95 9.47 -26.50
N GLU A 207 -5.17 8.94 -26.64
CA GLU A 207 -5.84 8.18 -25.59
C GLU A 207 -5.07 6.90 -25.23
N GLN A 208 -4.54 6.18 -26.22
CA GLN A 208 -3.70 5.01 -26.01
C GLN A 208 -2.39 5.37 -25.29
N GLY A 209 -1.76 6.48 -25.65
CA GLY A 209 -0.58 7.00 -24.95
C GLY A 209 -0.84 7.21 -23.46
N LYS A 210 -1.97 7.85 -23.11
CA LYS A 210 -2.35 8.09 -21.70
C LYS A 210 -2.51 6.79 -20.90
N LEU A 211 -3.13 5.75 -21.47
CA LEU A 211 -3.26 4.46 -20.79
C LEU A 211 -1.89 3.77 -20.62
N ASN A 212 -1.04 3.86 -21.63
CA ASN A 212 0.32 3.31 -21.57
C ASN A 212 1.18 4.01 -20.52
N ASP A 213 1.10 5.34 -20.40
CA ASP A 213 1.82 6.11 -19.38
C ASP A 213 1.38 5.72 -17.96
N GLN A 214 0.07 5.50 -17.74
CA GLN A 214 -0.46 4.98 -16.48
C GLN A 214 0.06 3.56 -16.16
N ALA A 215 0.23 2.70 -17.16
CA ALA A 215 0.82 1.38 -16.95
C ALA A 215 2.32 1.46 -16.67
N ASN A 216 3.04 2.33 -17.38
CA ASN A 216 4.48 2.54 -17.22
C ASN A 216 4.84 3.10 -15.84
N THR A 217 4.09 4.07 -15.32
CA THR A 217 4.34 4.63 -13.97
C THR A 217 4.28 3.57 -12.86
N LEU A 218 3.33 2.62 -12.93
CA LEU A 218 3.26 1.51 -11.98
C LEU A 218 4.41 0.51 -12.16
N ALA A 219 4.79 0.23 -13.41
CA ALA A 219 5.91 -0.65 -13.71
C ALA A 219 7.27 -0.04 -13.31
N GLU A 220 7.43 1.27 -13.48
CA GLU A 220 8.60 2.02 -13.04
C GLU A 220 8.76 1.98 -11.53
N LEU A 221 7.67 2.13 -10.76
CA LEU A 221 7.71 2.00 -9.31
C LEU A 221 8.17 0.60 -8.84
N ALA A 222 7.75 -0.45 -9.54
CA ALA A 222 8.22 -1.81 -9.23
C ALA A 222 9.70 -1.99 -9.58
N LYS A 223 10.14 -1.43 -10.72
CA LYS A 223 11.55 -1.47 -11.14
C LYS A 223 12.45 -0.69 -10.19
N THR A 224 12.03 0.47 -9.69
CA THR A 224 12.82 1.23 -8.71
C THR A 224 12.95 0.48 -7.39
N GLN A 225 11.90 -0.24 -6.95
CA GLN A 225 11.98 -1.09 -5.77
C GLN A 225 13.02 -2.21 -5.95
N ASN A 226 13.03 -2.89 -7.10
CA ASN A 226 14.01 -3.94 -7.38
C ASN A 226 15.44 -3.37 -7.46
N ALA A 227 15.64 -2.28 -8.19
CA ALA A 227 16.96 -1.63 -8.28
C ALA A 227 17.46 -1.15 -6.90
N MET A 228 16.55 -0.70 -6.02
CA MET A 228 16.89 -0.31 -4.66
C MET A 228 17.33 -1.52 -3.82
N TYR A 229 16.68 -2.68 -3.98
CA TYR A 229 17.12 -3.91 -3.32
C TYR A 229 18.51 -4.34 -3.78
N ASP A 230 18.78 -4.30 -5.08
CA ASP A 230 20.09 -4.65 -5.63
C ASP A 230 21.19 -3.71 -5.10
N LEU A 231 20.93 -2.40 -5.07
CA LEU A 231 21.86 -1.41 -4.52
C LEU A 231 22.09 -1.63 -3.01
N MET A 232 21.03 -1.93 -2.25
CA MET A 232 21.15 -2.19 -0.81
C MET A 232 21.97 -3.45 -0.52
N SER A 233 21.80 -4.48 -1.35
CA SER A 233 22.61 -5.71 -1.26
C SER A 233 24.09 -5.42 -1.54
N GLU A 234 24.38 -4.65 -2.58
CA GLU A 234 25.76 -4.25 -2.90
C GLU A 234 26.39 -3.42 -1.78
N LEU A 235 25.65 -2.44 -1.24
CA LEU A 235 26.11 -1.64 -0.10
C LEU A 235 26.38 -2.50 1.14
N HIS A 236 25.55 -3.52 1.39
CA HIS A 236 25.76 -4.44 2.50
C HIS A 236 27.03 -5.27 2.31
N ALA A 237 27.28 -5.78 1.10
CA ALA A 237 28.51 -6.50 0.79
C ALA A 237 29.77 -5.63 0.94
N GLN A 238 29.70 -4.36 0.50
CA GLN A 238 30.80 -3.41 0.70
C GLN A 238 31.02 -3.06 2.17
N HIS A 239 29.94 -2.98 2.96
CA HIS A 239 30.03 -2.77 4.40
C HIS A 239 30.74 -3.93 5.10
N GLU A 240 30.40 -5.18 4.76
CA GLU A 240 31.07 -6.36 5.32
C GLU A 240 32.57 -6.41 4.94
N ASP A 241 32.94 -6.08 3.69
CA ASP A 241 34.36 -5.98 3.30
C ASP A 241 35.08 -4.89 4.09
N LEU A 242 34.44 -3.73 4.30
CA LEU A 242 35.02 -2.63 5.06
C LEU A 242 35.22 -3.01 6.54
N GLU A 243 34.25 -3.68 7.15
CA GLU A 243 34.37 -4.21 8.52
C GLU A 243 35.51 -5.23 8.62
N ALA A 244 35.64 -6.14 7.64
CA ALA A 244 36.74 -7.11 7.61
C ALA A 244 38.11 -6.43 7.52
N ARG A 245 38.24 -5.36 6.72
CA ARG A 245 39.48 -4.58 6.64
C ARG A 245 39.78 -3.83 7.92
N LEU A 246 38.76 -3.28 8.59
CA LEU A 246 38.93 -2.62 9.89
C LEU A 246 39.40 -3.60 10.96
N ALA A 247 38.79 -4.79 11.04
CA ALA A 247 39.24 -5.85 11.94
C ALA A 247 40.69 -6.28 11.66
N ALA A 248 41.07 -6.38 10.37
CA ALA A 248 42.45 -6.67 10.00
C ALA A 248 43.42 -5.55 10.43
N LEU A 249 43.03 -4.28 10.29
CA LEU A 249 43.84 -3.16 10.78
C LEU A 249 43.96 -3.14 12.30
N GLU A 250 42.88 -3.40 13.02
CA GLU A 250 42.86 -3.52 14.48
C GLU A 250 43.83 -4.62 14.95
N SER A 251 43.78 -5.80 14.33
CA SER A 251 44.72 -6.90 14.66
C SER A 251 46.19 -6.54 14.42
N ARG A 252 46.48 -5.74 13.37
CA ARG A 252 47.85 -5.26 13.09
C ARG A 252 48.29 -4.22 14.12
N LEU A 253 47.39 -3.35 14.57
CA LEU A 253 47.67 -2.38 15.62
C LEU A 253 47.92 -3.07 16.96
N ASP A 254 47.17 -4.10 17.31
CA ASP A 254 47.41 -4.92 18.51
C ASP A 254 48.75 -5.65 18.44
N ALA A 255 49.10 -6.23 17.29
CA ALA A 255 50.41 -6.84 17.09
C ALA A 255 51.55 -5.82 17.25
N LEU A 256 51.38 -4.59 16.72
CA LEU A 256 52.32 -3.50 16.97
C LEU A 256 52.38 -3.13 18.45
N GLY A 257 51.23 -3.02 19.13
CA GLY A 257 51.14 -2.75 20.56
C GLY A 257 51.89 -3.77 21.41
N THR A 258 51.70 -5.07 21.16
CA THR A 258 52.41 -6.15 21.85
C THR A 258 53.92 -6.12 21.56
N SER A 259 54.33 -5.84 20.32
CA SER A 259 55.75 -5.71 19.96
C SER A 259 56.43 -4.54 20.68
N LEU A 260 55.73 -3.40 20.81
CA LEU A 260 56.19 -2.23 21.56
C LEU A 260 56.27 -2.51 23.06
N GLN A 261 55.35 -3.32 23.61
CA GLN A 261 55.41 -3.75 25.01
C GLN A 261 56.52 -4.78 25.29
N ALA A 262 56.91 -5.59 24.29
CA ALA A 262 58.02 -6.55 24.39
C ALA A 262 59.41 -5.92 24.15
N LEU A 263 59.47 -4.74 23.54
CA LEU A 263 60.72 -4.01 23.28
C LEU A 263 61.56 -3.72 24.54
N PRO A 264 60.99 -3.24 25.67
CA PRO A 264 61.74 -3.01 26.91
C PRO A 264 62.42 -4.27 27.47
N SER A 265 61.78 -5.44 27.39
CA SER A 265 62.36 -6.69 27.88
C SER A 265 63.47 -7.21 26.97
N LEU A 266 63.34 -7.05 25.65
CA LEU A 266 64.39 -7.36 24.68
C LEU A 266 65.60 -6.41 24.80
N ILE A 267 65.36 -5.12 25.04
CA ILE A 267 66.42 -4.14 25.32
C ILE A 267 67.16 -4.51 26.62
N THR A 268 66.45 -4.97 27.64
CA THR A 268 67.04 -5.42 28.90
C THR A 268 67.87 -6.70 28.71
N GLN A 269 67.44 -7.63 27.86
CA GLN A 269 68.23 -8.81 27.45
C GLN A 269 69.49 -8.44 26.66
N ALA A 270 69.44 -7.41 25.81
CA ALA A 270 70.60 -6.94 25.04
C ALA A 270 71.60 -6.13 25.88
N ILE A 271 71.16 -5.51 26.98
CA ILE A 271 72.01 -4.70 27.87
C ILE A 271 72.74 -5.56 28.91
N HIS A 272 72.32 -6.80 29.16
CA HIS A 272 73.08 -7.72 30.02
C HIS A 272 74.32 -8.26 29.28
N PRO A 273 75.56 -8.00 29.75
CA PRO A 273 76.77 -8.31 28.99
C PRO A 273 77.10 -9.80 28.97
N LEU A 274 77.55 -10.26 27.79
CA LEU A 274 78.31 -11.49 27.58
C LEU A 274 79.52 -11.55 28.55
N PRO A 275 79.73 -12.63 29.33
CA PRO A 275 80.95 -12.78 30.12
C PRO A 275 82.17 -13.00 29.20
N PRO A 276 83.37 -12.54 29.59
CA PRO A 276 84.55 -12.46 28.71
C PRO A 276 85.15 -13.84 28.35
N PRO A 277 85.85 -13.94 27.21
CA PRO A 277 86.46 -15.18 26.73
C PRO A 277 87.90 -15.37 27.23
N LEU A 278 88.30 -16.61 27.55
CA LEU A 278 89.69 -17.10 27.69
C LEU A 278 89.69 -18.65 27.67
N PRO A 279 90.77 -19.34 27.25
CA PRO A 279 90.97 -19.74 25.85
C PRO A 279 91.31 -21.26 25.75
N PRO A 280 92.02 -21.79 24.73
CA PRO A 280 91.56 -22.92 23.92
C PRO A 280 92.36 -24.22 24.17
N GLN A 281 91.81 -25.40 23.84
CA GLN A 281 92.60 -26.50 23.23
C GLN A 281 91.72 -27.71 22.84
N PRO A 282 92.21 -28.62 21.99
CA PRO A 282 91.56 -28.90 20.72
C PRO A 282 91.16 -30.38 20.57
N GLY A 283 90.28 -30.65 19.63
CA GLY A 283 89.96 -32.02 19.24
C GLY A 283 88.83 -32.06 18.23
N ALA A 284 89.20 -32.12 16.95
CA ALA A 284 88.38 -32.74 15.91
C ALA A 284 88.13 -34.24 16.26
N PRO A 285 87.30 -35.02 15.55
CA PRO A 285 86.64 -34.73 14.27
C PRO A 285 85.18 -35.27 14.17
N ASP A 286 84.67 -35.19 12.95
CA ASP A 286 83.77 -36.17 12.30
C ASP A 286 82.25 -35.93 12.20
N GLN A 287 81.87 -35.85 10.92
CA GLN A 287 80.78 -36.55 10.26
C GLN A 287 79.35 -35.98 10.30
N ALA A 288 78.93 -35.61 9.08
CA ALA A 288 77.64 -35.97 8.45
C ALA A 288 76.38 -35.30 9.04
N ALA A 289 75.32 -34.99 8.30
CA ALA A 289 74.88 -35.49 7.01
C ALA A 289 73.90 -34.49 6.37
N GLN A 290 73.96 -34.46 5.05
CA GLN A 290 72.82 -34.51 4.12
C GLN A 290 71.90 -33.29 3.95
N SER A 291 72.12 -32.71 2.76
CA SER A 291 71.20 -32.08 1.84
C SER A 291 69.78 -32.66 1.73
N SER A 292 68.88 -31.75 1.38
CA SER A 292 67.52 -31.80 0.81
C SER A 292 67.19 -33.01 -0.10
N PRO A 293 65.90 -33.20 -0.48
CA PRO A 293 65.51 -32.64 -1.78
C PRO A 293 64.03 -32.21 -1.98
N CYS A 294 63.91 -31.32 -2.96
CA CYS A 294 62.77 -30.92 -3.79
C CYS A 294 61.76 -32.03 -4.19
N ARG A 295 60.48 -31.66 -4.39
CA ARG A 295 59.76 -31.90 -5.67
C ARG A 295 58.37 -31.23 -5.80
N TRP A 296 58.29 -30.36 -6.81
CA TRP A 296 57.24 -30.03 -7.81
C TRP A 296 55.74 -30.40 -7.65
N PRO A 297 54.82 -29.59 -8.24
CA PRO A 297 53.36 -29.72 -8.19
C PRO A 297 52.79 -30.56 -9.36
N PRO A 298 51.46 -30.77 -9.41
CA PRO A 298 50.80 -30.81 -10.71
C PRO A 298 49.45 -30.09 -10.80
N VAL A 299 49.19 -29.64 -12.02
CA VAL A 299 47.96 -29.06 -12.59
C VAL A 299 46.95 -30.16 -12.91
N ALA A 300 45.66 -29.79 -12.91
CA ALA A 300 44.44 -30.56 -13.24
C ALA A 300 44.44 -31.17 -14.68
N PRO A 301 43.44 -31.98 -15.15
CA PRO A 301 42.03 -31.54 -15.35
C PRO A 301 40.91 -32.63 -15.26
N SER A 302 39.66 -32.14 -15.36
CA SER A 302 38.42 -32.70 -15.96
C SER A 302 37.93 -34.12 -15.62
N ASP A 303 36.66 -34.27 -15.21
CA ASP A 303 35.57 -34.61 -16.15
C ASP A 303 34.18 -34.73 -15.48
N CYS A 304 33.17 -34.64 -16.35
CA CYS A 304 31.73 -34.60 -16.14
C CYS A 304 31.08 -35.77 -15.37
N GLY A 305 29.95 -35.43 -14.72
CA GLY A 305 28.87 -36.31 -14.27
C GLY A 305 27.71 -35.46 -13.80
#